data_AF-A0A9P6V6M6-F1
#
_entry.id   AF-A0A9P6V6M6-F1
#
_cell.length_a   1.000
_cell.length_b   1.000
_cell.length_c   1.000
_cell.angle_alpha   90.00
_cell.angle_beta   90.00
_cell.angle_gamma   90.00
#
_symmetry.space_group_name_H-M   'P 1'
#
loop_
_entity.id
_entity.type
_entity.pdbx_description
1 polymer ?
#
loop_
_entity_poly.entity_id
_entity_poly.type
_entity_poly.pdbx_seq_one_letter_code
_entity_poly.pdbx_strand_id
1 'polypeptide(L)' 'MSTARVPPPPLKLEILDSRPLTSTETVVALHNFLSNGTAIHSAPTSINHQVTQLYEKLRLEAKRHN' A
#
# COMPACT_ATOMS: atom_id res chain seq x y z
N MET A 1 7.14 -4.98 40.90
CA MET A 1 5.87 -5.59 40.47
C MET A 1 5.81 -5.51 38.96
N SER A 2 5.89 -6.65 38.26
CA SER A 2 5.88 -6.71 36.79
C SER A 2 4.43 -6.69 36.31
N THR A 3 4.01 -5.63 35.60
CA THR A 3 2.71 -5.61 34.94
C THR A 3 2.80 -6.49 33.70
N ALA A 4 2.34 -7.74 33.81
CA ALA A 4 2.21 -8.63 32.66
C ALA A 4 1.35 -7.93 31.60
N ARG A 5 1.95 -7.60 30.45
CA ARG A 5 1.26 -6.95 29.34
C ARG A 5 0.33 -8.00 28.73
N VAL A 6 -0.98 -7.81 28.86
CA VAL A 6 -1.98 -8.67 28.21
C VAL A 6 -1.84 -8.47 26.69
N PRO A 7 -1.62 -9.53 25.90
CA PRO A 7 -1.55 -9.40 24.45
C PRO A 7 -2.89 -8.95 23.88
N PRO A 8 -2.90 -8.12 22.82
CA PRO A 8 -4.14 -7.73 22.18
C PRO A 8 -4.89 -8.95 21.63
N PRO A 9 -6.23 -8.92 21.60
CA PRO A 9 -7.01 -10.00 21.00
C PRO A 9 -6.70 -10.12 19.50
N PRO A 10 -6.84 -11.32 18.91
CA PRO A 10 -6.59 -11.53 17.49
C PRO A 10 -7.55 -10.69 16.64
N LEU A 11 -7.03 -10.11 15.56
CA LEU A 11 -7.83 -9.38 14.58
C LEU A 11 -8.61 -10.40 13.72
N LYS A 12 -9.94 -10.24 13.68
CA LYS A 12 -10.78 -10.98 12.75
C LYS A 12 -10.82 -10.21 11.43
N LEU A 13 -10.11 -10.72 10.42
CA LEU A 13 -10.08 -10.14 9.08
C LEU A 13 -10.96 -10.98 8.15
N GLU A 14 -11.80 -10.31 7.35
CA GLU A 14 -12.65 -10.94 6.35
C GLU A 14 -12.36 -10.30 4.99
N ILE A 15 -12.20 -11.14 3.95
CA ILE A 15 -11.98 -10.66 2.59
C ILE A 15 -13.34 -10.30 2.01
N LEU A 16 -13.61 -9.00 1.85
CA LEU A 16 -14.87 -8.49 1.32
C LEU A 16 -14.92 -8.50 -0.21
N ASP A 17 -13.77 -8.32 -0.87
CA ASP A 17 -13.64 -8.33 -2.33
C ASP A 17 -12.25 -8.88 -2.69
N SER A 18 -12.22 -9.75 -3.70
CA SER A 18 -11.02 -10.44 -4.20
C SER A 18 -10.79 -10.20 -5.68
N ARG A 19 -11.54 -9.28 -6.30
CA ARG A 19 -11.44 -9.07 -7.74
C ARG A 19 -10.08 -8.48 -8.14
N PRO A 20 -9.62 -8.73 -9.37
CA PRO A 20 -8.49 -8.01 -9.93
C PRO A 20 -8.76 -6.50 -10.00
N LEU A 21 -7.76 -5.71 -9.62
CA LEU A 21 -7.79 -4.26 -9.81
C LEU A 21 -7.45 -3.92 -11.26
N THR A 22 -8.14 -2.92 -11.80
CA THR A 22 -7.75 -2.30 -13.07
C THR A 22 -6.46 -1.51 -12.91
N SER A 23 -5.78 -1.19 -14.02
CA SER A 23 -4.57 -0.37 -14.01
C SER A 23 -4.81 0.99 -13.36
N THR A 24 -5.96 1.62 -13.62
CA THR A 24 -6.32 2.92 -13.05
C THR A 24 -6.55 2.83 -11.54
N GLU A 25 -7.28 1.81 -11.07
CA GLU A 25 -7.49 1.58 -9.63
C GLU A 25 -6.16 1.30 -8.92
N THR A 26 -5.27 0.55 -9.56
CA THR A 26 -3.93 0.25 -9.04
C THR A 26 -3.08 1.52 -8.89
N VAL A 27 -3.10 2.42 -9.87
CA VAL A 27 -2.41 3.71 -9.81
C VAL A 27 -2.95 4.58 -8.67
N VAL A 28 -4.27 4.65 -8.51
CA VAL A 28 -4.91 5.42 -7.43
C VAL A 28 -4.57 4.83 -6.06
N ALA A 29 -4.62 3.51 -5.91
CA ALA A 29 -4.27 2.83 -4.67
C ALA A 29 -2.79 3.07 -4.30
N LEU A 30 -1.87 2.95 -5.26
CA LEU A 30 -0.45 3.24 -5.05
C LEU A 30 -0.20 4.70 -4.71
N HIS A 31 -0.85 5.64 -5.40
CA HIS A 31 -0.75 7.05 -5.08
C HIS A 31 -1.21 7.35 -3.65
N ASN A 32 -2.35 6.78 -3.24
CA ASN A 32 -2.89 6.95 -1.89
C ASN A 32 -2.00 6.31 -0.83
N PHE A 33 -1.39 5.17 -1.13
CA PHE A 33 -0.41 4.52 -0.27
C PHE A 33 0.86 5.37 -0.10
N LEU A 34 1.37 5.96 -1.20
CA LEU A 34 2.55 6.82 -1.17
C LEU A 34 2.28 8.16 -0.45
N SER A 35 1.10 8.75 -0.67
CA SER A 35 0.76 10.09 -0.16
C SER A 35 0.28 10.12 1.29
N ASN A 36 -0.52 9.12 1.70
CA ASN A 36 -1.01 9.01 3.08
C ASN A 36 -0.10 8.14 3.96
N GLY A 37 0.91 7.49 3.37
CA GLY A 37 1.85 6.61 4.02
C GLY A 37 2.85 7.35 4.92
N THR A 38 2.38 7.78 6.08
CA THR A 38 3.23 7.92 7.28
C THR A 38 4.05 6.63 7.55
N ALA A 39 3.65 5.48 6.98
CA ALA A 39 4.37 4.21 7.00
C ALA A 39 5.62 4.13 6.08
N ILE A 40 5.75 4.99 5.07
CA ILE A 40 6.93 4.97 4.18
C ILE A 40 8.14 5.66 4.82
N HIS A 41 7.92 6.58 5.76
CA HIS A 41 9.01 7.24 6.49
C HIS A 41 9.86 6.25 7.31
N SER A 42 9.32 5.08 7.63
CA SER A 42 10.02 3.98 8.32
C SER A 42 10.32 2.77 7.42
N ALA A 43 9.90 2.80 6.16
CA ALA A 43 10.25 1.77 5.20
C ALA A 43 11.70 1.95 4.72
N PRO A 44 12.47 0.86 4.52
CA PRO A 44 13.78 0.94 3.89
C PRO A 44 13.71 1.74 2.58
N THR A 45 14.65 2.65 2.38
CA THR A 45 14.70 3.58 1.24
C THR A 45 14.55 2.90 -0.12
N SER A 46 15.01 1.65 -0.22
CA SER A 46 14.89 0.81 -1.42
C SER A 46 13.44 0.44 -1.76
N ILE A 47 12.60 0.12 -0.78
CA ILE A 47 11.19 -0.23 -0.99
C ILE A 47 10.42 1.00 -1.46
N ASN A 48 10.67 2.15 -0.83
CA ASN A 48 10.07 3.41 -1.25
C ASN A 48 10.43 3.73 -2.72
N HIS A 49 11.70 3.56 -3.09
CA HIS A 49 12.14 3.79 -4.46
C HIS A 49 11.48 2.84 -5.46
N GLN A 50 11.35 1.55 -5.13
CA GLN A 50 10.69 0.56 -5.99
C GLN A 50 9.20 0.85 -6.18
N VAL A 51 8.48 1.21 -5.10
CA VAL A 51 7.06 1.55 -5.17
C VAL A 51 6.84 2.83 -5.98
N THR A 52 7.71 3.82 -5.81
CA THR A 52 7.67 5.06 -6.60
C THR A 52 7.92 4.79 -8.09
N GLN A 53 8.92 3.96 -8.42
CA GLN A 53 9.20 3.57 -9.80
C GLN A 53 8.03 2.80 -10.43
N LEU A 54 7.38 1.91 -9.67
CA LEU A 54 6.21 1.18 -10.13
C LEU A 54 5.04 2.12 -10.41
N TYR A 55 4.78 3.07 -9.52
CA TYR A 55 3.73 4.08 -9.70
C TYR A 55 3.94 4.89 -11.00
N GLU A 56 5.16 5.39 -11.25
CA GLU A 56 5.43 6.16 -12.46
C GLU A 56 5.27 5.32 -13.75
N LYS A 57 5.69 4.05 -13.74
CA LYS A 57 5.48 3.15 -14.88
C LYS A 57 3.99 2.93 -15.16
N LEU A 58 3.20 2.63 -14.12
CA LEU A 58 1.77 2.40 -14.27
C LEU A 58 1.03 3.67 -14.68
N ARG A 59 1.44 4.84 -14.19
CA ARG A 59 0.89 6.13 -14.58
C ARG A 59 1.13 6.43 -16.06
N LEU A 60 2.33 6.15 -16.56
CA LEU A 60 2.66 6.31 -17.99
C LEU A 60 1.87 5.33 -18.86
N GLU A 61 1.71 4.09 -18.41
CA GLU A 61 0.92 3.08 -19.11
C GLU A 61 -0.57 3.48 -19.17
N ALA A 62 -1.15 3.93 -18.06
CA ALA A 62 -2.53 4.41 -18.01
C ALA A 62 -2.78 5.62 -18.94
N LYS A 63 -1.76 6.45 -19.19
CA LYS A 63 -1.85 7.56 -20.17
C LYS A 63 -1.77 7.10 -21.63
N ARG A 64 -1.20 5.93 -21.92
CA ARG A 64 -1.08 5.38 -23.28
C ARG A 64 -2.34 4.68 -23.78
N HIS A 65 -3.17 4.18 -22.86
CA HIS A 65 -4.42 3.47 -23.17
C HIS A 65 -5.67 4.39 -23.11
N ASN A 66 -5.49 5.70 -22.95
CA ASN A 66 -6.51 6.75 -23.10
C ASN A 66 -6.23 7.58 -24.35
#